data_AF-A0AAP6RKF8-F1
#
_entry.id   AF-A0AAP6RKF8-F1
#
_cell.length_a   1.000
_cell.length_b   1.000
_cell.length_c   1.000
_cell.angle_alpha   90.00
_cell.angle_beta   90.00
_cell.angle_gamma   90.00
#
_symmetry.space_group_name_H-M   'P 1'
#
loop_
_entity.id
_entity.type
_entity.pdbx_description
1 polymer ?
#
loop_
_entity_poly.entity_id
_entity_poly.type
_entity_poly.pdbx_seq_one_letter_code
_entity_poly.pdbx_strand_id
1 'polypeptide(L)'
;MKKYLSTFILFFGVVANLLVLTPQLYIHSQQTVVGLILGIIGFILAIFNYKKGYKTYQKIAFILGGIINIYPVLYFTFLFFALG
;
A
#
# COMPACT_ATOMS: atom_id res chain seq x y z
N MET A 1 -12.06 3.85 16.29
CA MET A 1 -11.31 3.41 15.10
C MET A 1 -10.33 4.45 14.53
N LYS A 2 -10.62 5.77 14.54
CA LYS A 2 -9.73 6.82 13.97
C LYS A 2 -8.28 6.83 14.50
N LYS A 3 -8.04 6.40 15.75
CA LYS A 3 -6.70 6.36 16.38
C LYS A 3 -5.76 5.34 15.74
N TYR A 4 -6.30 4.20 15.27
CA TYR A 4 -5.53 3.07 14.72
C TYR A 4 -5.48 3.07 13.19
N LEU A 5 -6.19 4.00 12.54
CA LEU A 5 -6.30 4.05 11.08
C LEU A 5 -4.93 4.24 10.41
N SER A 6 -4.07 5.11 10.95
CA SER A 6 -2.72 5.32 10.42
C SER A 6 -1.85 4.06 10.54
N THR A 7 -1.96 3.35 11.66
CA THR A 7 -1.26 2.08 11.88
C THR A 7 -1.77 1.00 10.93
N PHE A 8 -3.08 0.96 10.69
CA PHE A 8 -3.70 0.01 9.78
C PHE A 8 -3.28 0.23 8.31
N ILE A 9 -3.17 1.49 7.88
CA ILE A 9 -2.67 1.83 6.54
C ILE A 9 -1.21 1.42 6.37
N LEU A 10 -0.38 1.64 7.39
CA LEU A 10 1.01 1.16 7.38
C LEU A 10 1.07 -0.37 7.29
N PHE A 11 0.23 -1.06 8.06
CA PHE A 11 0.14 -2.52 8.03
C PHE A 11 -0.26 -3.05 6.65
N PHE A 12 -1.28 -2.46 6.01
CA PHE A 12 -1.64 -2.82 4.63
C PHE A 12 -0.50 -2.62 3.66
N GLY A 13 0.25 -1.53 3.80
CA GLY A 13 1.42 -1.28 2.97
C GLY A 13 2.45 -2.38 3.12
N VAL A 14 2.81 -2.73 4.35
CA VAL A 14 3.80 -3.79 4.62
C VAL A 14 3.33 -5.14 4.07
N VAL A 15 2.07 -5.52 4.31
CA VAL A 15 1.51 -6.79 3.79
C VAL A 15 1.51 -6.81 2.27
N ALA A 16 1.05 -5.73 1.62
CA ALA A 16 1.01 -5.61 0.18
C ALA A 16 2.42 -5.72 -0.44
N ASN A 17 3.42 -5.09 0.17
CA ASN A 17 4.81 -5.17 -0.28
C ASN A 17 5.41 -6.55 -0.06
N LEU A 18 5.13 -7.21 1.07
CA LEU A 18 5.57 -8.59 1.29
C LEU A 18 5.01 -9.53 0.22
N LEU A 19 3.72 -9.41 -0.10
CA LEU A 19 3.07 -10.21 -1.14
C LEU A 19 3.69 -10.00 -2.54
N VAL A 20 4.18 -8.79 -2.82
CA VAL A 20 4.81 -8.46 -4.11
C VAL A 20 6.29 -8.84 -4.16
N LEU A 21 7.02 -8.71 -3.04
CA LEU A 21 8.48 -8.87 -2.95
C LEU A 21 8.96 -10.27 -2.55
N THR A 22 8.06 -11.23 -2.34
CA THR A 22 8.46 -12.64 -2.11
C THR A 22 8.45 -13.42 -3.42
N PRO A 23 9.58 -13.51 -4.16
CA PRO A 23 9.67 -14.23 -5.44
C PRO A 23 9.75 -15.76 -5.30
N GLN A 24 9.80 -16.28 -4.07
CA GLN A 24 10.14 -17.69 -3.79
C GLN A 24 8.94 -18.64 -3.92
N LEU A 25 7.73 -18.11 -3.97
CA LEU A 25 6.55 -18.85 -4.37
C LEU A 25 6.22 -18.30 -5.74
N TYR A 26 6.14 -19.18 -6.75
CA TYR A 26 5.64 -18.92 -8.10
C TYR A 26 4.83 -17.63 -8.16
N ILE A 27 5.12 -16.75 -9.13
CA ILE A 27 4.29 -15.57 -9.46
C ILE A 27 2.85 -16.07 -9.66
N HIS A 28 2.10 -16.20 -8.57
CA HIS A 28 0.70 -16.49 -8.61
C HIS A 28 0.13 -15.13 -8.96
N SER A 29 -0.34 -14.99 -10.20
CA SER A 29 -1.00 -13.77 -10.67
C SER A 29 -1.97 -13.22 -9.62
N GLN A 30 -2.63 -14.10 -8.87
CA GLN A 30 -3.52 -13.78 -7.77
C GLN A 30 -2.84 -13.05 -6.59
N GLN A 31 -1.63 -13.44 -6.16
CA GLN A 31 -0.93 -12.77 -5.05
C GLN A 31 -0.55 -11.34 -5.43
N THR A 32 -0.03 -11.14 -6.64
CA THR A 32 0.30 -9.80 -7.16
C THR A 32 -0.94 -8.92 -7.29
N VAL A 33 -2.07 -9.49 -7.75
CA VAL A 33 -3.36 -8.78 -7.82
C VAL A 33 -3.88 -8.43 -6.43
N VAL A 34 -3.78 -9.32 -5.45
CA VAL A 34 -4.16 -9.03 -4.05
C VAL A 34 -3.27 -7.93 -3.48
N GLY A 35 -1.95 -7.99 -3.70
CA GLY A 35 -1.01 -6.95 -3.30
C GLY A 35 -1.33 -5.59 -3.93
N LEU A 36 -1.70 -5.58 -5.22
CA LEU A 36 -2.15 -4.39 -5.94
C LEU A 36 -3.41 -3.79 -5.30
N ILE A 37 -4.44 -4.61 -5.06
CA ILE A 37 -5.71 -4.16 -4.46
C ILE A 37 -5.45 -3.56 -3.07
N LEU A 38 -4.65 -4.24 -2.24
CA LEU A 38 -4.29 -3.74 -0.91
C LEU A 38 -3.49 -2.43 -0.99
N GLY A 39 -2.55 -2.31 -1.92
CA GLY A 39 -1.80 -1.08 -2.16
C GLY A 39 -2.70 0.08 -2.58
N ILE A 40 -3.63 -0.13 -3.52
CA ILE A 40 -4.59 0.90 -3.95
C ILE A 40 -5.47 1.36 -2.78
N ILE A 41 -6.04 0.41 -2.03
CA ILE A 41 -6.90 0.73 -0.88
C ILE A 41 -6.12 1.51 0.18
N GLY A 42 -4.92 1.05 0.54
CA GLY A 42 -4.08 1.72 1.54
C GLY A 42 -3.66 3.12 1.09
N PHE A 43 -3.32 3.30 -0.19
CA PHE A 43 -2.96 4.59 -0.76
C PHE A 43 -4.11 5.59 -0.77
N ILE A 44 -5.31 5.18 -1.21
CA ILE A 44 -6.51 6.00 -1.19
C ILE A 44 -6.84 6.41 0.26
N LEU A 45 -6.81 5.44 1.19
CA LEU A 45 -7.05 5.72 2.61
C LEU A 45 -6.02 6.70 3.19
N ALA A 46 -4.76 6.62 2.80
CA ALA A 46 -3.71 7.56 3.22
C ALA A 46 -4.02 9.00 2.78
N ILE A 47 -4.33 9.21 1.50
CA ILE A 47 -4.60 10.53 0.93
C ILE A 47 -5.86 11.15 1.54
N PHE A 48 -6.97 10.40 1.59
CA PHE A 48 -8.24 10.92 2.09
C PHE A 48 -8.20 11.27 3.59
N ASN A 49 -7.36 10.59 4.37
CA ASN A 49 -7.26 10.83 5.80
C ASN A 49 -6.16 11.81 6.20
N TYR A 50 -5.16 12.08 5.35
CA TYR A 50 -4.12 13.07 5.63
C TYR A 50 -4.68 14.48 5.97
N LYS A 51 -5.74 14.92 5.29
CA LYS A 51 -6.31 16.27 5.46
C LYS A 51 -7.25 16.42 6.66
N LYS A 52 -7.61 15.33 7.35
CA LYS A 52 -8.45 15.42 8.56
C LYS A 52 -7.59 15.91 9.72
N GLY A 53 -8.18 16.64 10.67
CA GLY A 53 -7.51 17.34 11.79
C GLY A 53 -6.79 16.43 12.81
N TYR A 54 -5.95 15.52 12.34
CA TYR A 54 -5.14 14.59 13.10
C TYR A 54 -3.87 15.25 13.64
N LYS A 55 -3.31 14.62 14.67
CA LYS A 55 -2.03 15.05 15.27
C LYS A 55 -0.87 14.86 14.28
N THR A 56 0.20 15.62 14.44
CA THR A 56 1.38 15.61 13.54
C THR A 56 1.93 14.21 13.30
N TYR A 57 2.10 13.39 14.35
CA TYR A 57 2.60 12.01 14.19
C TYR A 57 1.69 11.12 13.33
N GLN A 58 0.37 11.32 13.38
CA GLN A 58 -0.57 10.57 12.55
C GLN A 58 -0.47 11.02 11.09
N LYS A 59 -0.29 12.33 10.86
CA LYS A 59 -0.05 12.87 9.50
C LYS A 59 1.20 12.28 8.88
N ILE A 60 2.30 12.19 9.64
CA ILE A 60 3.53 11.54 9.20
C ILE A 60 3.26 10.07 8.86
N ALA A 61 2.54 9.35 9.72
CA ALA A 61 2.17 7.96 9.46
C ALA A 61 1.27 7.79 8.22
N PHE A 62 0.37 8.73 7.92
CA PHE A 62 -0.39 8.73 6.67
C PHE A 62 0.50 8.97 5.45
N ILE A 63 1.47 9.89 5.51
CA ILE A 63 2.43 10.12 4.42
C ILE A 63 3.26 8.85 4.16
N LEU A 64 3.85 8.28 5.21
CA LEU A 64 4.62 7.03 5.12
C LEU A 64 3.74 5.88 4.60
N GLY A 65 2.50 5.79 5.09
CA GLY A 65 1.50 4.86 4.60
C GLY A 65 1.26 5.01 3.11
N GLY A 66 1.10 6.24 2.61
CA GLY A 66 0.96 6.50 1.18
C GLY A 66 2.17 6.03 0.37
N ILE A 67 3.39 6.35 0.83
CA ILE A 67 4.64 5.97 0.15
C ILE A 67 4.81 4.45 0.11
N ILE A 68 4.48 3.73 1.19
CA ILE A 68 4.61 2.28 1.22
C ILE A 68 3.55 1.64 0.33
N ASN A 69 2.31 2.14 0.36
CA ASN A 69 1.20 1.56 -0.39
C ASN A 69 1.21 1.87 -1.90
N ILE A 70 1.95 2.90 -2.35
CA ILE A 70 2.09 3.17 -3.79
C ILE A 70 3.05 2.20 -4.49
N TYR A 71 3.99 1.58 -3.75
CA TYR A 71 4.99 0.69 -4.34
C TYR A 71 4.38 -0.50 -5.11
N PRO A 72 3.42 -1.29 -4.56
CA PRO A 72 2.73 -2.35 -5.30
C PRO A 72 2.08 -1.87 -6.60
N VAL A 73 1.55 -0.64 -6.62
CA VAL A 73 0.91 -0.03 -7.79
C VAL A 73 1.94 0.27 -8.87
N LEU A 74 3.05 0.90 -8.48
CA LEU A 74 4.16 1.19 -9.40
C LEU A 74 4.77 -0.10 -9.94
N TYR A 75 5.01 -1.08 -9.06
CA TYR A 75 5.52 -2.40 -9.44
C TYR A 75 4.63 -3.06 -10.49
N PHE A 76 3.31 -3.11 -10.26
CA PHE A 76 2.38 -3.69 -11.23
C PHE A 76 2.34 -2.91 -12.55
N THR A 77 2.42 -1.58 -12.48
CA THR A 77 2.46 -0.72 -13.67
C THR A 77 3.71 -1.02 -14.50
N PHE A 78 4.88 -1.10 -13.87
CA PHE A 78 6.12 -1.53 -14.53
C PHE A 78 6.00 -2.94 -15.11
N LEU A 79 5.41 -3.87 -14.37
CA LEU A 79 5.24 -5.25 -14.80
C LEU A 79 4.30 -5.37 -16.01
N PHE A 80 3.21 -4.59 -16.03
CA PHE A 80 2.28 -4.51 -17.15
C PHE A 80 2.99 -3.99 -18.42
N PHE A 81 3.68 -2.85 -18.32
CA PHE A 81 4.41 -2.30 -19.47
C PHE A 81 5.61 -3.17 -19.92
N ALA A 82 6.25 -3.89 -19.00
CA ALA A 82 7.36 -4.78 -19.33
C ALA A 82 6.90 -6.07 -20.02
N LEU A 83 5.67 -6.54 -19.75
CA LEU A 83 5.11 -7.77 -20.32
C LEU A 83 4.32 -7.56 -21.62
N GLY A 84 3.88 -6.33 -21.91
CA GLY A 84 3.18 -5.95 -23.15
C GLY A 84 1.75 -5.49 -22.93
#